data_AF-H8XS96-F1
#
_entry.id   AF-H8XS96-F1
#
_cell.length_a   1.000
_cell.length_b   1.000
_cell.length_c   1.000
_cell.angle_alpha   90.00
_cell.angle_beta   90.00
_cell.angle_gamma   90.00
#
_symmetry.space_group_name_H-M   'P 1'
#
loop_
_entity.id
_entity.type
_entity.pdbx_description
1 polymer ?
#
loop_
_entity_poly.entity_id
_entity_poly.type
_entity_poly.pdbx_seq_one_letter_code
_entity_poly.pdbx_strand_id
1 'polypeptide(L)' 'MGRLGTTEIILIIAVILLLFGGKKIPELMKGLGSGVKEFKKAAKGEEDASVAKKEDETK' A
#
# COMPACT_ATOMS: atom_id res chain seq x y z
N MET A 1 17.65 -24.73 -9.68
CA MET A 1 17.24 -23.33 -9.90
C MET A 1 16.47 -22.87 -8.68
N GLY A 2 17.12 -22.09 -7.81
CA GLY A 2 16.56 -21.61 -6.56
C GLY A 2 15.41 -20.65 -6.84
N ARG A 3 14.19 -21.08 -6.53
CA ARG A 3 13.06 -20.17 -6.39
C ARG A 3 13.34 -19.42 -5.10
N LEU A 4 13.37 -18.09 -5.13
CA LEU A 4 13.38 -17.28 -3.91
C LEU A 4 12.25 -17.81 -3.03
N GLY A 5 12.62 -18.53 -1.99
CA GLY A 5 11.67 -19.15 -1.10
C GLY A 5 11.00 -18.07 -0.28
N THR A 6 9.86 -18.42 0.31
CA THR A 6 9.18 -17.56 1.29
C THR A 6 10.16 -17.09 2.38
N THR A 7 11.12 -17.94 2.74
CA THR A 7 12.19 -17.64 3.71
C THR A 7 13.13 -16.53 3.26
N GLU A 8 13.67 -16.56 2.02
CA GLU A 8 14.52 -15.49 1.52
C GLU A 8 13.77 -14.16 1.45
N ILE A 9 12.50 -14.16 1.03
CA ILE A 9 11.68 -12.94 0.96
C ILE A 9 11.49 -12.36 2.37
N ILE A 10 11.21 -13.18 3.37
CA ILE A 10 11.07 -12.74 4.76
C ILE A 10 12.38 -12.12 5.27
N LEU A 11 13.53 -12.73 4.98
CA LEU A 11 14.83 -12.21 5.37
C LEU A 11 15.12 -10.84 4.73
N ILE A 12 14.83 -10.67 3.45
CA ILE A 12 15.01 -9.40 2.75
C ILE A 12 14.11 -8.32 3.39
N ILE A 13 12.84 -8.64 3.64
CA ILE A 13 11.91 -7.71 4.29
C ILE A 13 12.40 -7.37 5.71
N ALA A 14 12.90 -8.34 6.47
CA ALA A 14 13.44 -8.10 7.81
C ALA A 14 14.63 -7.14 7.80
N VAL A 15 15.55 -7.27 6.83
CA VAL A 15 16.69 -6.35 6.67
C VAL A 15 16.20 -4.94 6.31
N ILE A 16 15.27 -4.81 5.37
CA ILE A 16 14.67 -3.51 5.02
C ILE A 16 13.98 -2.88 6.24
N LEU A 17 13.25 -3.67 7.02
CA LEU A 17 12.59 -3.20 8.24
C LEU A 17 13.60 -2.78 9.33
N LEU A 18 14.77 -3.41 9.42
CA LEU A 18 15.85 -2.98 10.32
C LEU A 18 16.47 -1.65 9.89
N LEU A 19 16.70 -1.46 8.59
CA LEU A 19 17.31 -0.24 8.06
C LEU A 19 16.36 0.97 8.09
N PHE A 20 15.12 0.77 7.69
CA PHE A 20 14.13 1.84 7.59
C PHE A 20 13.26 1.96 8.85
N GLY A 21 13.14 0.91 9.65
CA GLY A 21 12.22 0.81 10.77
C GLY A 21 10.80 0.43 10.33
N GLY A 22 10.08 -0.33 11.16
CA GLY A 22 8.71 -0.77 10.85
C GLY A 22 7.67 0.35 10.69
N LYS A 23 7.99 1.57 11.12
CA LYS A 23 7.11 2.74 11.00
C LYS A 23 7.22 3.48 9.66
N LYS A 24 8.37 3.39 8.97
CA LYS A 24 8.56 4.13 7.71
C LYS A 24 7.80 3.52 6.54
N ILE A 25 7.69 2.19 6.47
CA ILE A 25 6.90 1.50 5.43
C ILE A 25 5.43 1.98 5.41
N PRO A 26 4.66 1.95 6.52
CA PRO A 26 3.28 2.41 6.51
C PRO A 26 3.14 3.92 6.29
N GLU A 27 4.12 4.73 6.73
CA GLU A 27 4.14 6.18 6.48
C GLU A 27 4.32 6.49 4.99
N LEU A 28 5.25 5.82 4.32
CA LEU A 28 5.47 5.91 2.87
C LEU A 28 4.25 5.40 2.08
N MET A 29 3.65 4.29 2.50
CA MET A 29 2.42 3.77 1.89
C MET A 29 1.24 4.73 2.05
N LYS A 30 1.08 5.39 3.21
CA LYS A 30 0.03 6.40 3.41
C LYS A 30 0.23 7.62 2.51
N GLY A 31 1.48 8.11 2.39
CA GLY A 31 1.81 9.21 1.49
C GLY A 31 1.57 8.86 0.03
N LEU A 32 2.11 7.72 -0.42
CA LEU A 32 1.92 7.23 -1.79
C LEU A 32 0.45 6.94 -2.10
N GLY A 33 -0.28 6.30 -1.18
CA GLY A 33 -1.68 5.95 -1.34
C GLY A 33 -2.59 7.18 -1.47
N SER A 34 -2.31 8.22 -0.69
CA SER A 34 -3.03 9.50 -0.79
C SER A 34 -2.75 10.18 -2.13
N GLY A 35 -1.47 10.24 -2.56
CA GLY A 35 -1.09 10.81 -3.85
C GLY A 35 -1.67 10.05 -5.04
N VAL A 36 -1.66 8.70 -5.01
CA VAL A 36 -2.29 7.87 -6.05
C VAL A 36 -3.81 8.05 -6.06
N LYS A 37 -4.45 8.21 -4.89
CA LYS A 37 -5.89 8.47 -4.79
C LYS A 37 -6.27 9.82 -5.39
N GLU A 38 -5.51 10.86 -5.10
CA GLU A 38 -5.72 12.20 -5.68
C GLU A 38 -5.42 12.22 -7.17
N PHE A 39 -4.33 11.57 -7.60
CA PHE A 39 -3.99 11.41 -9.02
C PHE A 39 -5.12 10.69 -9.77
N LYS A 40 -5.65 9.60 -9.22
CA LYS A 40 -6.77 8.87 -9.82
C LYS A 40 -8.03 9.72 -9.86
N LYS A 41 -8.32 10.51 -8.82
CA LYS A 41 -9.48 11.42 -8.76
C LYS A 41 -9.38 12.51 -9.84
N ALA A 42 -8.21 13.11 -10.00
CA ALA A 42 -7.97 14.11 -11.04
C ALA A 42 -8.03 13.50 -12.45
N ALA A 43 -7.47 12.29 -12.63
CA ALA A 43 -7.45 11.60 -13.92
C ALA A 43 -8.82 11.07 -14.37
N LYS A 44 -9.74 10.76 -13.44
CA LYS A 44 -11.07 10.22 -13.77
C LYS A 44 -12.14 11.28 -14.06
N GLY A 45 -11.86 12.57 -13.82
CA GLY A 45 -12.88 13.63 -13.87
C GLY A 45 -13.87 13.53 -12.69
N GLU A 46 -14.53 14.64 -12.38
CA GLU A 46 -15.22 14.93 -11.11
C GLU A 46 -16.42 14.02 -10.75
N GLU A 47 -16.74 13.00 -11.54
CA GLU A 47 -18.05 12.30 -11.46
C GLU A 47 -18.06 10.98 -10.67
N ASP A 48 -16.92 10.48 -10.18
CA ASP A 48 -16.82 9.11 -9.64
C ASP A 48 -16.28 9.03 -8.19
N ALA A 49 -16.50 10.06 -7.37
CA ALA A 49 -15.99 10.14 -6.00
C ALA A 49 -16.77 9.30 -4.96
N SER A 50 -17.76 8.50 -5.37
CA SER A 50 -18.67 7.78 -4.44
C SER A 50 -18.41 6.26 -4.33
N VAL A 51 -17.46 5.69 -5.05
CA VAL A 51 -17.21 4.23 -5.04
C VAL A 51 -15.96 3.88 -4.22
N ALA A 52 -16.00 4.11 -2.91
CA ALA A 52 -15.04 3.50 -1.97
C ALA A 52 -15.54 3.43 -0.51
N LYS A 53 -16.85 3.61 -0.27
CA LYS A 53 -17.51 3.32 1.02
C LYS A 53 -18.67 2.36 0.79
N LYS A 54 -18.36 1.11 0.46
CA LYS A 54 -19.22 -0.05 0.71
C LYS A 54 -18.28 -1.19 1.01
N GLU A 55 -18.14 -1.48 2.30
CA GLU A 55 -17.70 -2.75 2.91
C GLU A 55 -17.25 -2.44 4.34
N ASP A 56 -18.20 -2.00 5.18
CA ASP A 56 -18.28 -2.37 6.61
C ASP A 56 -19.62 -1.87 7.15
N GLU A 57 -20.73 -2.41 6.62
CA GLU A 57 -22.01 -2.47 7.34
C GLU A 57 -22.94 -3.45 6.61
N THR A 58 -22.78 -4.74 6.86
CA THR A 58 -23.91 -5.69 6.75
C THR A 58 -23.69 -6.88 7.68
N LYS A 59 -24.38 -6.80 8.83
CA LYS A 59 -24.62 -7.81 9.88
C LYS A 59 -23.52 -8.14 10.88
#